data_AF-A0A967PG53-F1
#
_entry.id   AF-A0A967PG53-F1
#
_cell.length_a   1.000
_cell.length_b   1.000
_cell.length_c   1.000
_cell.angle_alpha   90.00
_cell.angle_beta   90.00
_cell.angle_gamma   90.00
#
_symmetry.space_group_name_H-M   'P 1'
#
loop_
_entity.id
_entity.type
_entity.pdbx_description
1 polymer ?
#
loop_
_entity_poly.entity_id
_entity_poly.type
_entity_poly.pdbx_seq_one_letter_code
_entity_poly.pdbx_strand_id
1 'polypeptide(L)'
;MICIAAEVAAQTCGWRWLNPNPPRVDLRSAAVASGRIVAVGAHGLAVYSGDGRRWTLADTGADVELMAIARGGGRFAAVGDDVIVTSPDGASWTVM
;
A
#
# COMPACT_ATOMS: atom_id res chain seq x y z
N MET A 1 37.84 -33.01 -10.97
CA MET A 1 37.87 -31.64 -10.41
C MET A 1 36.83 -30.86 -11.19
N ILE A 2 35.63 -30.67 -10.63
CA ILE A 2 34.47 -30.15 -11.37
C ILE A 2 34.29 -28.68 -11.01
N CYS A 3 34.27 -27.82 -12.03
CA CYS A 3 33.84 -26.43 -11.97
C CYS A 3 32.32 -26.41 -12.17
N ILE A 4 31.57 -25.86 -11.21
CA ILE A 4 30.20 -25.42 -11.43
C ILE A 4 30.18 -23.93 -11.09
N ALA A 5 30.37 -23.10 -12.10
CA ALA A 5 29.94 -21.71 -12.03
C ALA A 5 28.41 -21.73 -12.15
N ALA A 6 27.72 -21.96 -11.03
CA ALA A 6 26.30 -21.70 -10.96
C ALA A 6 26.12 -20.19 -11.05
N GLU A 7 25.56 -19.73 -12.16
CA GLU A 7 25.28 -18.34 -12.44
C GLU A 7 24.56 -17.71 -11.25
N VAL A 8 25.28 -16.85 -10.52
CA VAL A 8 24.63 -15.74 -9.83
C VAL A 8 24.28 -14.77 -10.95
N ALA A 9 23.21 -15.07 -11.69
CA ALA A 9 22.57 -14.09 -12.54
C ALA A 9 22.16 -12.97 -11.59
N ALA A 10 22.93 -11.88 -11.59
CA ALA A 10 22.62 -10.68 -10.86
C ALA A 10 21.16 -10.33 -11.19
N GLN A 11 20.27 -10.41 -10.21
CA GLN A 11 18.92 -9.87 -10.38
C GLN A 11 19.10 -8.41 -10.73
N THR A 12 18.90 -8.09 -12.02
CA THR A 12 19.04 -6.71 -12.47
C THR A 12 17.99 -5.91 -11.70
N CYS A 13 18.43 -4.82 -11.07
CA CYS A 13 17.51 -3.85 -10.48
C CYS A 13 16.78 -3.19 -11.66
N GLY A 14 15.72 -3.84 -12.11
CA GLY A 14 14.94 -3.47 -13.26
C GLY A 14 13.52 -3.18 -12.82
N TRP A 15 12.97 -2.09 -13.32
CA TRP A 15 11.56 -1.80 -13.13
C TRP A 15 10.73 -2.84 -13.87
N ARG A 16 9.82 -3.49 -13.15
CA ARG A 16 8.86 -4.42 -13.72
C ARG A 16 7.46 -3.98 -13.33
N TRP A 17 6.64 -3.71 -14.34
CA TRP A 17 5.21 -3.51 -14.15
C TRP A 17 4.55 -4.83 -13.74
N LEU A 18 3.79 -4.81 -12.65
CA LEU A 18 3.06 -5.99 -12.14
C LEU A 18 1.63 -6.09 -12.69
N ASN A 19 1.06 -4.99 -13.20
CA ASN A 19 -0.32 -4.85 -13.66
C ASN A 19 -1.33 -5.64 -12.81
N PRO A 20 -1.34 -5.47 -11.47
CA PRO A 20 -2.40 -6.04 -10.66
C PRO A 20 -3.74 -5.44 -11.12
N ASN A 21 -4.81 -6.21 -10.99
CA ASN A 21 -6.18 -5.71 -11.16
C ASN A 21 -6.75 -5.42 -9.76
N PRO A 22 -6.35 -4.32 -9.10
CA PRO A 22 -6.87 -3.98 -7.78
C PRO A 22 -8.39 -3.74 -7.86
N PRO A 23 -9.08 -3.76 -6.71
CA PRO A 23 -10.46 -3.28 -6.61
C PRO A 23 -10.62 -1.95 -7.36
N ARG A 24 -11.73 -1.78 -8.09
CA ARG A 24 -12.02 -0.57 -8.87
C ARG A 24 -12.25 0.61 -7.93
N VAL A 25 -11.16 1.23 -7.51
CA VAL A 25 -11.12 2.40 -6.65
C VAL A 25 -10.09 3.34 -7.24
N ASP A 26 -10.46 4.62 -7.34
CA ASP A 26 -9.52 5.65 -7.75
C ASP A 26 -8.57 5.94 -6.58
N LEU A 27 -7.32 5.52 -6.73
CA LEU A 27 -6.28 5.68 -5.71
C LEU A 27 -5.51 6.98 -5.92
N ARG A 28 -5.24 7.70 -4.83
CA ARG A 28 -4.56 9.00 -4.83
C ARG A 28 -3.13 8.93 -4.33
N SER A 29 -2.89 8.08 -3.34
CA SER A 29 -1.60 8.01 -2.67
C SER A 29 -1.35 6.62 -2.09
N ALA A 30 -0.08 6.26 -1.96
CA ALA A 30 0.34 5.00 -1.37
C ALA A 30 1.57 5.16 -0.48
N ALA A 31 1.63 4.36 0.59
CA ALA A 31 2.75 4.27 1.51
C ALA A 31 3.12 2.80 1.74
N VAL A 32 4.41 2.56 1.96
CA VAL A 32 4.94 1.22 2.25
C VAL A 32 5.58 1.21 3.62
N ALA A 33 5.24 0.22 4.43
CA ALA A 33 5.93 -0.02 5.69
C ALA A 33 5.68 -1.44 6.23
N SER A 34 6.66 -1.99 6.92
CA SER A 34 6.60 -3.33 7.52
C SER A 34 6.21 -4.44 6.52
N GLY A 35 6.69 -4.34 5.27
CA GLY A 35 6.38 -5.31 4.21
C GLY A 35 4.94 -5.23 3.68
N ARG A 36 4.21 -4.15 3.97
CA ARG A 36 2.86 -3.92 3.48
C ARG A 36 2.79 -2.60 2.70
N ILE A 37 2.13 -2.67 1.55
CA ILE A 37 1.78 -1.52 0.72
C ILE A 37 0.35 -1.16 1.05
N VAL A 38 0.09 0.12 1.27
CA VAL A 38 -1.23 0.65 1.59
C VAL A 38 -1.49 1.82 0.65
N ALA A 39 -2.63 1.84 -0.02
CA ALA A 39 -3.06 2.94 -0.86
C ALA A 39 -4.44 3.42 -0.42
N VAL A 40 -4.69 4.72 -0.58
CA VAL A 40 -5.94 5.39 -0.20
C VAL A 40 -6.47 6.19 -1.37
N GLY A 41 -7.78 6.48 -1.37
CA GLY A 41 -8.36 7.30 -2.41
C GLY A 41 -9.85 7.58 -2.25
N ALA A 42 -10.58 7.41 -3.35
CA ALA A 42 -12.00 7.77 -3.46
C ALA A 42 -12.88 7.07 -2.43
N HIS A 43 -13.96 7.76 -2.03
CA HIS A 43 -14.95 7.28 -1.05
C HIS A 43 -14.33 6.86 0.30
N GLY A 44 -13.20 7.47 0.66
CA GLY A 44 -12.47 7.14 1.87
C GLY A 44 -11.91 5.72 1.90
N LEU A 45 -11.88 5.01 0.78
CA LEU A 45 -11.43 3.62 0.77
C LEU A 45 -9.91 3.52 0.87
N ALA A 46 -9.46 2.48 1.58
CA ALA A 46 -8.09 2.02 1.56
C ALA A 46 -8.00 0.64 0.90
N VAL A 47 -6.86 0.36 0.27
CA VAL A 47 -6.47 -0.99 -0.14
C VAL A 47 -5.09 -1.29 0.40
N TYR A 48 -4.84 -2.55 0.74
CA TYR A 48 -3.53 -2.98 1.19
C TYR A 48 -3.10 -4.31 0.56
N SER A 49 -1.80 -4.51 0.49
CA SER A 49 -1.17 -5.71 -0.08
C SER A 49 0.16 -6.02 0.59
N GLY A 50 0.46 -7.30 0.78
CA GLY A 50 1.78 -7.76 1.21
C GLY A 50 2.74 -8.10 0.04
N ASP A 51 2.21 -8.27 -1.17
CA ASP A 51 2.96 -8.77 -2.34
C ASP A 51 2.86 -7.85 -3.57
N GLY A 52 2.07 -6.78 -3.49
CA GLY A 52 1.78 -5.85 -4.58
C GLY A 52 0.94 -6.45 -5.72
N ARG A 53 0.49 -7.71 -5.58
CA ARG A 53 -0.27 -8.45 -6.60
C ARG A 53 -1.72 -8.64 -6.21
N ARG A 54 -1.96 -9.00 -4.95
CA ARG A 54 -3.30 -9.19 -4.38
C ARG A 54 -3.60 -8.05 -3.44
N TRP A 55 -4.73 -7.41 -3.65
CA TRP A 55 -5.15 -6.23 -2.91
C TRP A 55 -6.45 -6.51 -2.17
N THR A 56 -6.51 -6.12 -0.91
CA THR A 56 -7.70 -6.25 -0.06
C THR A 56 -8.21 -4.86 0.27
N LEU A 57 -9.53 -4.67 0.18
CA LEU A 57 -10.19 -3.45 0.62
C LEU A 57 -10.16 -3.37 2.15
N ALA A 58 -9.91 -2.17 2.66
CA ALA A 58 -10.05 -1.82 4.05
C ALA A 58 -11.00 -0.63 4.16
N ASP A 59 -12.02 -0.78 4.99
CA ASP A 59 -12.89 0.32 5.38
C ASP A 59 -12.13 1.23 6.34
N THR A 60 -12.13 2.53 6.05
CA THR A 60 -11.47 3.53 6.90
C THR A 60 -12.45 4.24 7.83
N GLY A 61 -13.75 4.10 7.58
CA GLY A 61 -14.80 4.89 8.23
C GLY A 61 -14.90 6.33 7.74
N ALA A 62 -14.09 6.75 6.76
CA ALA A 62 -14.23 8.05 6.11
C ALA A 62 -15.19 7.98 4.93
N ASP A 63 -16.09 8.97 4.81
CA ASP A 63 -17.02 9.12 3.67
C ASP A 63 -16.53 10.18 2.66
N VAL A 64 -15.28 10.63 2.80
CA VAL A 64 -14.65 11.66 1.94
C VAL A 64 -13.38 11.11 1.29
N GLU A 65 -12.95 11.72 0.19
CA GLU A 65 -11.73 11.33 -0.50
C GLU A 65 -10.49 11.48 0.38
N LEU A 66 -9.68 10.43 0.46
CA LEU A 66 -8.37 10.47 1.10
C LEU A 66 -7.32 10.83 0.06
N MET A 67 -6.69 11.99 0.22
CA MET A 67 -5.77 12.57 -0.75
C MET A 67 -4.32 12.12 -0.55
N ALA A 68 -3.91 11.86 0.70
CA ALA A 68 -2.54 11.51 1.02
C ALA A 68 -2.47 10.48 2.14
N ILE A 69 -1.41 9.67 2.13
CA ILE A 69 -1.06 8.73 3.19
C ILE A 69 0.44 8.81 3.48
N ALA A 70 0.81 8.77 4.76
CA ALA A 70 2.18 8.67 5.22
C ALA A 70 2.31 7.64 6.34
N ARG A 71 3.52 7.11 6.54
CA ARG A 71 3.88 6.30 7.71
C ARG A 71 4.84 7.08 8.60
N GLY A 72 4.53 7.16 9.89
CA GLY A 72 5.37 7.78 10.92
C GLY A 72 4.98 7.30 12.31
N GLY A 73 5.91 7.31 13.27
CA GLY A 73 5.62 6.92 14.66
C GLY A 73 5.02 5.50 14.80
N GLY A 74 5.33 4.59 13.89
CA GLY A 74 4.81 3.22 13.90
C GLY A 74 3.41 3.05 13.27
N ARG A 75 2.77 4.11 12.79
CA ARG A 75 1.39 4.08 12.23
C ARG A 75 1.31 4.70 10.85
N PHE A 76 0.31 4.32 10.09
CA PHE A 76 -0.16 5.01 8.91
C PHE A 76 -1.10 6.13 9.34
N ALA A 77 -1.02 7.27 8.66
CA ALA A 77 -1.97 8.36 8.75
C ALA A 77 -2.39 8.72 7.32
N ALA A 78 -3.69 8.77 7.06
CA ALA A 78 -4.25 9.24 5.81
C ALA A 78 -5.17 10.44 6.07
N VAL A 79 -5.18 11.37 5.13
CA VAL A 79 -5.87 12.65 5.27
C VAL A 79 -6.77 12.92 4.07
N GLY A 80 -7.94 13.48 4.33
CA GLY A 80 -8.86 14.06 3.36
C GLY A 80 -9.19 15.50 3.74
N ASP A 81 -10.20 16.09 3.09
CA ASP A 81 -10.55 17.52 3.27
C ASP A 81 -10.78 17.91 4.74
N ASP A 82 -11.55 17.10 5.49
CA ASP A 82 -11.89 17.34 6.89
C ASP A 82 -11.75 16.09 7.76
N VAL A 83 -10.93 15.12 7.33
CA VAL A 83 -10.77 13.84 8.05
C VAL A 83 -9.31 13.43 8.15
N ILE A 84 -8.95 12.89 9.31
CA ILE A 84 -7.70 12.15 9.51
C ILE A 84 -8.08 10.75 9.99
N VAL A 85 -7.59 9.74 9.27
CA VAL A 85 -7.72 8.34 9.70
C VAL A 85 -6.34 7.77 9.96
N THR A 86 -6.21 6.94 10.99
CA THR A 86 -4.93 6.29 11.32
C THR A 86 -5.08 4.79 11.42
N SER A 87 -4.00 4.09 11.14
CA SER A 87 -3.95 2.63 11.23
C SER A 87 -2.57 2.15 11.66
N PRO A 88 -2.45 1.19 12.59
CA PRO A 88 -1.16 0.59 12.91
C PRO A 88 -0.62 -0.30 11.78
N ASP A 89 -1.50 -0.85 10.95
CA ASP A 89 -1.17 -1.93 10.02
C ASP A 89 -1.73 -1.74 8.60
N GLY A 90 -2.51 -0.70 8.34
CA GLY A 90 -3.13 -0.43 7.05
C GLY A 90 -4.38 -1.26 6.74
N ALA A 91 -4.81 -2.13 7.66
CA ALA A 91 -6.02 -2.95 7.51
C ALA A 91 -7.13 -2.52 8.47
N SER A 92 -6.80 -2.11 9.70
CA SER A 92 -7.76 -1.59 10.67
C SER A 92 -7.55 -0.11 10.92
N TRP A 93 -8.57 0.71 10.68
CA TRP A 93 -8.48 2.16 10.72
C TRP A 93 -9.31 2.75 11.84
N THR A 94 -8.92 3.95 12.28
CA THR A 94 -9.66 4.75 13.26
C THR A 94 -9.72 6.18 12.77
N VAL A 95 -10.93 6.70 12.65
CA VAL A 95 -11.20 8.12 12.42
C VAL A 95 -10.83 8.90 13.69
N MET A 96 -10.09 9.99 13.51
CA MET A 96 -9.72 10.91 14.59
C MET A 96 -10.73 12.03 14.79
#